data_AF-A0AAD5PH34-F1
#
_entry.id   AF-A0AAD5PH34-F1
#
_cell.length_a   1.000
_cell.length_b   1.000
_cell.length_c   1.000
_cell.angle_alpha   90.00
_cell.angle_beta   90.00
_cell.angle_gamma   90.00
#
_symmetry.space_group_name_H-M   'P 1'
#
loop_
_entity.id
_entity.type
_entity.pdbx_description
1 polymer ?
#
loop_
_entity_poly.entity_id
_entity_poly.type
_entity_poly.pdbx_seq_one_letter_code
_entity_poly.pdbx_strand_id
1 'polypeptide(L)' 'YYFTKTVQYVKFEVIIQQICQQFNIKYVWYDQLCINQDDKEEKYREIRNMHQIYENAYCTVALVPDFSPKSY' A
#
# COMPACT_ATOMS: atom_id res chain seq x y z
N TYR A 1 20.04 3.33 -1.60
CA TYR A 1 18.90 3.80 -0.78
C TYR A 1 17.98 4.76 -1.54
N TYR A 2 18.48 5.81 -2.19
CA TYR A 2 17.63 6.74 -2.96
C TYR A 2 17.02 6.11 -4.22
N PHE A 3 17.80 5.37 -5.01
CA PHE A 3 17.34 4.74 -6.26
C PHE A 3 16.15 3.77 -6.06
N THR A 4 16.19 2.95 -5.02
CA THR A 4 15.11 2.00 -4.70
C THR A 4 13.84 2.72 -4.25
N LYS A 5 13.96 3.79 -3.46
CA LYS A 5 12.81 4.62 -3.07
C LYS A 5 12.19 5.30 -4.29
N THR A 6 12.98 5.91 -5.18
CA THR A 6 12.47 6.57 -6.39
C THR A 6 11.67 5.59 -7.28
N VAL A 7 12.19 4.38 -7.53
CA VAL A 7 11.48 3.36 -8.31
C VAL A 7 10.20 2.90 -7.61
N GLN A 8 10.21 2.77 -6.28
CA GLN A 8 9.02 2.40 -5.49
C GLN A 8 7.93 3.48 -5.56
N TYR A 9 8.29 4.77 -5.47
CA TYR A 9 7.34 5.88 -5.60
C TYR A 9 6.75 5.96 -7.01
N VAL A 10 7.56 5.76 -8.06
CA VAL A 10 7.06 5.70 -9.45
C VAL A 10 6.05 4.56 -9.64
N LYS A 11 6.31 3.37 -9.08
CA LYS A 11 5.32 2.27 -9.11
C LYS A 11 4.05 2.62 -8.35
N PHE A 12 4.17 3.35 -7.25
CA PHE A 12 3.05 3.77 -6.43
C PHE A 12 2.13 4.76 -7.16
N GLU A 13 2.70 5.75 -7.88
CA GLU A 13 1.95 6.71 -8.69
C GLU A 13 1.12 6.04 -9.78
N VAL A 14 1.71 5.07 -10.50
CA VAL A 14 1.01 4.32 -11.55
C VAL A 14 -0.18 3.53 -10.99
N ILE A 15 0.00 2.88 -9.84
CA ILE A 15 -1.07 2.10 -9.21
C ILE A 15 -2.21 3.02 -8.75
N ILE A 16 -1.90 4.15 -8.11
CA ILE A 16 -2.92 5.13 -7.71
C ILE A 16 -3.68 5.62 -8.95
N GLN A 17 -2.97 5.96 -10.03
CA GLN A 17 -3.61 6.44 -11.25
C GLN A 17 -4.59 5.40 -11.83
N GLN A 18 -4.19 4.13 -11.86
CA GLN A 18 -5.05 3.02 -12.32
C GLN A 18 -6.29 2.86 -11.43
N ILE A 19 -6.14 2.91 -10.11
CA ILE A 19 -7.25 2.83 -9.16
C ILE A 19 -8.21 4.01 -9.36
N CYS A 20 -7.69 5.23 -9.44
CA CYS A 20 -8.50 6.43 -9.67
C CYS A 20 -9.32 6.33 -10.96
N GLN A 21 -8.70 5.86 -12.05
CA GLN A 21 -9.37 5.67 -13.34
C GLN A 21 -10.42 4.56 -13.29
N GLN A 22 -10.09 3.39 -12.74
CA GLN A 22 -10.96 2.22 -12.72
C GLN A 22 -12.21 2.44 -11.85
N PHE A 23 -12.06 3.14 -10.72
CA PHE A 23 -13.15 3.40 -9.79
C PHE A 23 -13.81 4.78 -9.97
N ASN A 24 -13.34 5.57 -10.94
CA ASN A 24 -13.79 6.95 -11.17
C ASN A 24 -13.74 7.81 -9.89
N ILE A 25 -12.66 7.66 -9.12
CA ILE A 25 -12.42 8.42 -7.88
C ILE A 25 -11.30 9.43 -8.08
N LYS A 26 -11.44 10.61 -7.47
CA LYS A 26 -10.52 11.74 -7.67
C LYS A 26 -9.31 11.72 -6.73
N TYR A 27 -9.47 11.11 -5.57
CA TYR A 27 -8.48 11.09 -4.50
C TYR A 27 -8.44 9.72 -3.84
N VAL A 28 -7.25 9.30 -3.45
CA VAL A 28 -6.99 8.08 -2.67
C VAL A 28 -6.29 8.49 -1.39
N TRP A 29 -6.73 7.94 -0.27
CA TRP A 29 -6.00 8.04 0.99
C TRP A 29 -5.03 6.87 1.11
N TYR A 30 -3.80 7.14 1.51
CA TYR A 30 -2.77 6.12 1.69
C TYR A 30 -2.09 6.23 3.04
N ASP A 31 -1.84 5.07 3.65
CA ASP A 31 -1.35 4.92 5.01
C ASP A 31 -0.04 4.12 5.03
N GLN A 32 1.04 4.73 4.52
CA GLN A 32 2.37 4.12 4.63
C GLN A 32 3.07 4.47 5.95
N LEU A 33 2.60 5.48 6.66
CA LEU A 33 3.32 6.13 7.74
C LEU A 33 2.65 5.97 9.11
N CYS A 34 1.42 5.45 9.20
CA CYS A 34 0.76 5.30 10.50
C CYS A 34 1.12 4.00 11.23
N ILE A 35 1.90 3.11 10.61
CA ILE A 35 2.40 1.87 11.25
C ILE A 35 3.92 1.72 11.03
N ASN A 36 4.62 1.21 12.03
CA ASN A 36 6.05 0.90 11.94
C ASN A 36 6.29 -0.26 10.97
N GLN A 37 6.88 0.02 9.81
CA GLN A 37 7.12 -0.99 8.77
C GLN A 37 8.29 -1.93 9.08
N ASP A 38 9.17 -1.54 10.00
CA ASP A 38 10.40 -2.25 10.35
C ASP A 38 10.21 -3.23 11.52
N ASP A 39 9.22 -3.01 12.39
CA ASP A 39 8.83 -3.97 13.43
C ASP A 39 7.73 -4.90 12.92
N LYS A 40 8.12 -6.17 12.71
CA LYS A 40 7.24 -7.20 12.16
C LYS A 40 6.05 -7.52 13.07
N GLU A 41 6.26 -7.59 14.39
CA GLU A 41 5.21 -7.98 15.34
C GLU A 41 4.22 -6.84 15.55
N GLU A 42 4.71 -5.61 15.66
CA GLU A 42 3.88 -4.40 15.67
C GLU A 42 3.06 -4.28 14.39
N LYS A 43 3.73 -4.39 13.24
CA LYS A 43 3.08 -4.36 11.93
C LYS A 43 1.96 -5.38 11.81
N TYR A 44 2.14 -6.62 12.24
CA TYR A 44 1.05 -7.61 12.19
C TYR A 44 -0.13 -7.27 13.09
N ARG A 45 0.13 -6.75 14.30
CA ARG A 45 -0.95 -6.30 15.19
C ARG A 45 -1.75 -5.17 14.55
N GLU A 46 -1.07 -4.17 14.00
CA GLU A 46 -1.73 -3.02 13.37
C GLU A 46 -2.47 -3.41 12.09
N ILE A 47 -1.87 -4.23 11.21
CA ILE A 47 -2.55 -4.77 10.01
C ILE A 47 -3.83 -5.51 10.40
N ARG A 48 -3.83 -6.25 11.51
CA ARG A 48 -5.02 -6.95 11.99
C ARG A 48 -6.15 -5.99 12.37
N ASN A 49 -5.82 -4.78 12.81
CA ASN A 49 -6.79 -3.75 13.19
C ASN A 49 -7.22 -2.84 12.02
N MET A 50 -6.48 -2.83 10.90
CA MET A 50 -6.79 -1.98 9.73
C MET A 50 -8.18 -2.21 9.15
N HIS A 51 -8.77 -3.40 9.32
CA HIS A 51 -10.14 -3.67 8.87
C HIS A 51 -11.17 -2.73 9.53
N GLN A 52 -10.94 -2.31 10.78
CA GLN A 52 -11.81 -1.37 11.50
C GLN A 52 -11.58 0.05 11.01
N ILE A 53 -10.33 0.42 10.73
CA ILE A 53 -9.96 1.77 10.26
C ILE A 53 -10.57 2.04 8.88
N TYR A 54 -10.57 1.04 7.99
CA TYR A 54 -11.09 1.17 6.63
C TYR A 54 -12.48 0.57 6.43
N GLU A 55 -13.20 0.23 7.49
CA GLU A 55 -14.51 -0.44 7.40
C GLU A 55 -15.55 0.37 6.60
N ASN A 56 -15.41 1.71 6.63
CA ASN A 56 -16.29 2.65 5.95
C ASN A 56 -15.72 3.14 4.61
N ALA A 57 -14.59 2.61 4.15
CA ALA A 57 -14.00 2.98 2.88
C ALA A 57 -14.80 2.38 1.70
N TYR A 58 -14.94 3.16 0.62
CA TYR A 58 -15.55 2.67 -0.62
C TYR A 58 -14.82 1.45 -1.20
N CYS A 59 -13.48 1.47 -1.13
CA CYS A 59 -12.61 0.37 -1.53
C CYS A 59 -11.30 0.48 -0.75
N THR A 60 -10.72 -0.66 -0.36
CA THR A 60 -9.42 -0.74 0.31
C THR A 60 -8.47 -1.57 -0.54
N VAL A 61 -7.29 -1.04 -0.85
CA VAL A 61 -6.25 -1.74 -1.62
C VAL A 61 -5.01 -1.91 -0.75
N ALA A 62 -4.58 -3.16 -0.58
CA ALA A 62 -3.35 -3.49 0.12
C ALA A 62 -2.21 -3.74 -0.88
N LEU A 63 -1.12 -2.98 -0.76
CA LEU A 63 0.10 -3.25 -1.49
C LEU A 63 0.97 -4.23 -0.71
N VAL A 64 1.17 -5.40 -1.29
CA VAL A 64 2.03 -6.44 -0.72
C VAL A 64 3.34 -6.53 -1.50
N PRO A 65 4.44 -6.99 -0.87
CA PRO A 65 5.67 -7.30 -1.58
C PRO A 65 5.42 -8.30 -2.71
N ASP A 66 6.22 -8.22 -3.77
CA ASP A 66 6.21 -9.24 -4.82
C ASP A 66 6.81 -10.54 -4.27
N PHE A 67 5.97 -11.58 -4.22
CA PHE A 67 6.35 -12.93 -3.80
C PHE A 67 6.58 -13.87 -4.99
N SER A 68 6.58 -13.35 -6.22
CA SER A 68 6.92 -14.17 -7.39
C SER A 68 8.30 -14.81 -7.17
N PRO A 69 8.44 -16.13 -7.40
CA PRO A 69 9.74 -16.77 -7.32
C PRO A 69 10.69 -16.03 -8.26
N LYS A 70 11.80 -15.53 -7.74
CA LYS A 70 12.82 -14.93 -8.60
C LYS A 70 13.30 -16.01 -9.57
N SER A 71 12.94 -15.89 -10.84
CA SER A 71 13.56 -16.65 -11.91
C SER A 71 15.00 -16.16 -12.02
N TYR A 72 15.95 -16.97 -11.54
CA TYR A 72 17.39 -16.79 -11.76
C TYR A 72 17.79 -17.30 -13.14
#